data_AF-A0A2I7SLN6-F1
#
_entry.id   AF-A0A2I7SLN6-F1
#
_cell.length_a   1.000
_cell.length_b   1.000
_cell.length_c   1.000
_cell.angle_alpha   90.00
_cell.angle_beta   90.00
_cell.angle_gamma   90.00
#
_symmetry.space_group_name_H-M   'P 1'
#
loop_
_entity.id
_entity.type
_entity.pdbx_description
1 polymer ?
#
loop_
_entity_poly.entity_id
_entity_poly.type
_entity_poly.pdbx_seq_one_letter_code
_entity_poly.pdbx_strand_id
1 'polypeptide(L)' 'MDIQTTKLELMKIILENDNTEFIQRIADFVNKEKKDFWNELSLTEQEELKKGIEDLDNGKRVSYESFLKKILS' A
#
# COMPACT_ATOMS: atom_id res chain seq x y z
N MET A 1 14.98 -13.37 -23.64
CA MET A 1 15.04 -11.96 -23.21
C MET A 1 15.90 -11.91 -21.96
N ASP A 2 16.97 -11.13 -21.95
CA ASP A 2 17.78 -10.95 -20.75
C ASP A 2 17.12 -9.88 -19.86
N ILE A 3 16.69 -10.27 -18.67
CA ILE A 3 15.90 -9.39 -17.78
C ILE A 3 16.71 -8.18 -17.32
N GLN A 4 18.04 -8.30 -17.22
CA GLN A 4 18.90 -7.19 -16.80
C GLN A 4 19.00 -6.15 -17.90
N THR A 5 19.21 -6.59 -19.14
CA THR A 5 19.21 -5.73 -20.33
C THR A 5 17.88 -4.99 -20.46
N THR A 6 16.74 -5.70 -20.34
CA THR A 6 15.42 -5.07 -20.43
C THR A 6 15.19 -4.02 -19.34
N LYS A 7 15.67 -4.24 -18.11
CA LYS A 7 15.57 -3.25 -17.02
C LYS A 7 16.34 -1.96 -17.36
N LEU A 8 17.56 -2.09 -17.87
CA LEU A 8 18.39 -0.94 -18.24
C LEU A 8 17.78 -0.14 -19.39
N GLU A 9 17.24 -0.82 -20.39
CA GLU A 9 16.55 -0.17 -21.51
C GLU A 9 15.32 0.62 -21.05
N LEU A 10 14.49 0.04 -20.19
CA LEU A 10 13.32 0.72 -19.63
C LEU A 10 13.72 1.95 -18.80
N MET A 11 14.75 1.83 -17.96
CA MET A 11 15.26 2.97 -17.19
C MET A 11 15.77 4.09 -18.09
N LYS A 12 16.49 3.74 -19.17
CA LYS A 12 17.00 4.72 -20.12
C LYS A 12 15.87 5.47 -20.82
N ILE A 13 14.84 4.75 -21.30
CA ILE A 13 13.66 5.35 -21.94
C ILE A 13 12.96 6.34 -20.99
N ILE A 14 12.87 6.03 -19.70
CA ILE A 14 12.25 6.91 -18.71
C ILE A 14 13.11 8.14 -18.45
N LEU A 15 14.43 7.98 -18.29
CA LEU A 15 15.35 9.08 -17.98
C LEU A 15 15.54 10.08 -19.13
N GLU A 16 15.44 9.62 -20.38
CA GLU A 16 15.61 10.43 -21.58
C GLU A 16 14.30 11.08 -22.08
N ASN A 17 13.17 10.84 -21.39
CA ASN A 17 11.85 11.26 -21.84
C ASN A 17 11.27 12.38 -20.98
N ASP A 18 11.10 13.56 -21.58
CA ASP A 18 10.55 14.75 -20.92
C ASP A 18 9.02 14.88 -21.04
N ASN A 19 8.33 13.93 -21.66
CA ASN A 19 6.87 13.97 -21.80
C ASN A 19 6.20 13.61 -20.46
N THR A 20 5.72 14.63 -19.76
CA THR A 20 5.09 14.50 -18.45
C THR A 20 3.90 13.52 -18.42
N GLU A 21 3.09 13.46 -19.49
CA GLU A 21 1.94 12.54 -19.56
C GLU A 21 2.39 11.08 -19.67
N PHE A 22 3.47 10.81 -20.42
CA PHE A 22 4.07 9.49 -20.46
C PHE A 22 4.62 9.07 -19.09
N ILE A 23 5.40 9.94 -18.45
CA ILE A 23 5.98 9.67 -17.12
C ILE A 23 4.89 9.41 -16.08
N GLN A 24 3.82 10.20 -16.08
CA GLN A 24 2.71 10.02 -15.15
C GLN A 24 2.02 8.66 -15.34
N ARG A 25 1.77 8.23 -16.58
CA ARG A 25 1.15 6.91 -16.85
C ARG A 25 2.01 5.76 -16.36
N ILE A 26 3.34 5.84 -16.51
CA ILE A 26 4.27 4.84 -15.99
C ILE A 26 4.26 4.83 -14.45
N ALA A 27 4.27 6.00 -13.81
CA ALA A 27 4.18 6.10 -12.35
C ALA A 27 2.89 5.48 -11.80
N ASP A 28 1.76 5.76 -12.44
CA ASP A 28 0.46 5.19 -12.07
C ASP A 28 0.44 3.67 -12.26
N PHE A 29 1.00 3.15 -13.35
CA PHE A 29 1.13 1.72 -13.60
C PHE A 29 1.96 1.04 -12.50
N VAL A 30 3.15 1.57 -12.20
CA VAL A 30 4.03 1.02 -11.15
C VAL A 30 3.37 1.06 -9.77
N ASN A 31 2.64 2.13 -9.45
CA ASN A 31 1.93 2.24 -8.18
C ASN A 31 0.73 1.27 -8.09
N LYS A 32 0.08 0.93 -9.21
CA LYS A 32 -0.96 -0.10 -9.25
C LYS A 32 -0.42 -1.52 -9.12
N GLU A 33 0.80 -1.76 -9.59
CA GLU A 33 1.50 -3.04 -9.47
C GLU A 33 2.09 -3.28 -8.07
N LYS A 34 2.22 -2.24 -7.24
CA LYS A 34 2.46 -2.44 -5.81
C LYS A 34 1.29 -3.23 -5.27
N LYS A 35 1.56 -4.41 -4.72
CA LYS A 35 0.54 -5.21 -4.04
C LYS A 35 -0.17 -4.31 -3.04
N ASP A 36 -1.49 -4.24 -3.16
CA ASP A 36 -2.33 -3.68 -2.10
C ASP A 36 -1.88 -4.32 -0.79
N PHE A 37 -1.60 -3.50 0.23
CA PHE A 37 -1.19 -3.97 1.55
C PHE A 37 -2.14 -5.06 2.08
N TRP A 38 -3.43 -4.99 1.72
CA TRP A 38 -4.40 -6.03 2.01
C TRP A 38 -3.95 -7.44 1.57
N ASN A 39 -3.30 -7.53 0.40
CA ASN A 39 -2.79 -8.78 -0.17
C ASN A 39 -1.44 -9.23 0.42
N GLU A 40 -0.83 -8.41 1.28
CA GLU A 40 0.39 -8.76 2.03
C GLU A 40 0.07 -9.32 3.43
N LEU A 41 -1.15 -9.10 3.93
CA LEU A 41 -1.62 -9.63 5.19
C LEU A 41 -1.91 -11.14 5.11
N SER A 42 -1.54 -11.87 6.17
CA SER A 42 -1.99 -13.24 6.39
C SER A 42 -3.51 -13.31 6.55
N LEU A 43 -4.09 -14.50 6.36
CA LEU A 43 -5.54 -14.71 6.55
C LEU A 43 -5.99 -14.30 7.96
N THR A 44 -5.19 -14.62 8.98
CA THR A 44 -5.47 -14.25 10.37
C THR A 44 -5.51 -12.74 10.56
N GLU A 45 -4.53 -12.00 10.02
CA GLU A 45 -4.50 -10.53 10.12
C GLU A 45 -5.68 -9.89 9.37
N GLN A 46 -6.09 -10.45 8.22
CA GLN A 46 -7.29 -10.00 7.51
C GLN A 46 -8.57 -10.25 8.31
N GLU A 47 -8.69 -11.40 8.99
CA GLU A 47 -9.83 -11.74 9.86
C GLU A 47 -9.89 -10.82 11.09
N GLU A 48 -8.75 -10.54 11.72
CA GLU A 48 -8.65 -9.63 12.86
C GLU A 48 -9.07 -8.21 12.48
N LEU A 49 -8.61 -7.70 11.34
CA LEU A 49 -9.00 -6.38 10.84
C LEU A 49 -10.50 -6.31 10.51
N LYS A 50 -11.06 -7.34 9.86
CA LYS A 50 -12.51 -7.41 9.58
C LYS A 50 -13.32 -7.35 10.87
N LYS A 51 -12.93 -8.14 11.86
CA LYS A 51 -13.58 -8.14 13.18
C LYS A 51 -13.44 -6.78 13.88
N GLY A 52 -12.26 -6.16 13.80
CA GLY A 52 -12.03 -4.82 14.35
C GLY A 52 -12.96 -3.78 13.72
N ILE A 53 -13.14 -3.79 12.41
CA ILE A 53 -14.08 -2.91 11.69
C ILE A 53 -15.52 -3.18 12.14
N GLU A 54 -15.95 -4.45 12.21
CA GLU A 54 -17.27 -4.82 12.70
C GLU A 54 -17.52 -4.36 14.14
N ASP A 55 -16.52 -4.47 15.01
CA ASP A 55 -16.60 -3.99 16.39
C ASP A 55 -16.72 -2.45 16.43
N LEU A 56 -15.99 -1.72 15.59
CA LEU A 56 -16.11 -0.26 15.47
C LEU A 56 -17.50 0.18 14.99
N ASP A 57 -18.05 -0.52 13.99
CA ASP A 57 -19.39 -0.25 13.44
C ASP A 57 -20.49 -0.53 14.47
N ASN A 58 -20.29 -1.58 15.28
CA ASN A 58 -21.16 -1.89 16.42
C ASN A 58 -20.92 -0.99 17.64
N GLY A 59 -20.09 0.06 17.51
CA GLY A 59 -19.83 1.04 18.56
C GLY A 59 -18.92 0.55 19.69
N LYS A 60 -18.31 -0.63 19.56
CA LYS A 60 -17.31 -1.16 20.50
C LYS A 60 -15.96 -0.50 20.29
N ARG A 61 -15.91 0.79 20.58
CA ARG A 61 -14.73 1.64 20.38
C ARG A 61 -14.46 2.49 21.60
N VAL A 62 -13.19 2.78 21.83
CA VAL A 62 -12.73 3.75 22.83
C VAL A 62 -11.92 4.84 22.13
N SER A 63 -11.88 6.05 22.69
CA SER A 63 -11.01 7.07 22.12
C SER A 63 -9.54 6.68 22.31
N TYR A 64 -8.72 6.99 21.32
CA TYR A 64 -7.29 6.72 21.35
C TYR A 64 -6.61 7.33 22.59
N GLU A 65 -6.97 8.56 22.94
CA GLU A 65 -6.45 9.21 24.15
C GLU A 65 -6.81 8.46 25.44
N SER A 66 -8.04 7.92 25.55
CA SER A 66 -8.46 7.16 26.73
C SER A 66 -7.71 5.84 26.84
N PHE A 67 -7.46 5.19 25.69
CA PHE A 67 -6.66 3.97 25.63
C PHE A 67 -5.21 4.22 26.05
N LEU A 68 -4.56 5.26 25.51
CA LEU A 68 -3.19 5.61 25.87
C LEU A 68 -3.05 5.92 27.36
N LYS A 69 -3.98 6.69 27.92
CA LYS A 69 -4.01 6.98 29.36
C LYS A 69 -4.05 5.71 30.20
N LYS A 70 -4.77 4.67 29.76
CA LYS A 70 -4.90 3.40 30.48
C LYS A 70 -3.63 2.54 30.43
N ILE A 71 -2.83 2.63 29.37
CA ILE A 71 -1.63 1.80 29.19
C ILE A 71 -0.38 2.47 29.73
N LEU A 72 -0.35 3.80 29.71
CA LEU A 72 0.80 4.60 30.15
C LEU A 72 0.68 5.10 31.60
N SER A 73 -0.44 4.80 32.28
CA SER A 73 -0.64 5.06 33.73
C SER A 73 -0.24 3.86 34.57
#